data_AF-A0A2H4Y395-F1
#
_entry.id   AF-A0A2H4Y395-F1
#
_cell.length_a   1.000
_cell.length_b   1.000
_cell.length_c   1.000
_cell.angle_alpha   90.00
_cell.angle_beta   90.00
_cell.angle_gamma   90.00
#
_symmetry.space_group_name_H-M   'P 1'
#
loop_
_entity.id
_entity.type
_entity.pdbx_description
1 polymer ?
#
loop_
_entity_poly.entity_id
_entity_poly.type
_entity_poly.pdbx_seq_one_letter_code
_entity_poly.pdbx_strand_id
1 'polypeptide(L)'
;LVHAVSRALVGRELFWHALRENLQAHLRRQLPRYQALLHDFIDAAEWRDIISECDPLFVPPDGVPLGLRNIHIFGLANVLHRPVVLLDSLSGMRSSGDYSATFLPGLVPPEQCRGRDGALHKPICIAWSSSGRNHYIPLVGIKGAALPRLPGHLLPKAWGVPQDLLPAYVQLEEDGGCLIGGDRGLQDKYLLRLVAAMEEVFMEKHGVHPSLVADVHHYFYRRTGVIGIQPEEVTAAAKKAVEDSRLHRCLICGALTELHVAPEWLSPGGKLYNLAKTTHGQLRPDKNYSFPLNNLVCSYDVENDVLVPDYNQSNLAACNWCHSTSVRRVRADASIVYLDGDRTNTRSMGGKCGCGFKHYWEGKEYDNLPEAFPITLEWNGRVVR
;
A
#
# COMPACT_ATOMS: atom_id res chain seq x y z
N LEU A 1 -0.12 14.78 -6.76
CA LEU A 1 0.20 15.88 -5.82
C LEU A 1 0.56 15.37 -4.43
N VAL A 2 -0.38 14.80 -3.67
CA VAL A 2 -0.18 14.41 -2.25
C VAL A 2 0.97 13.42 -2.03
N HIS A 3 1.25 12.52 -2.97
CA HIS A 3 2.42 11.62 -2.90
C HIS A 3 3.75 12.41 -2.94
N ALA A 4 3.86 13.41 -3.82
CA ALA A 4 5.03 14.28 -3.89
C ALA A 4 5.18 15.08 -2.59
N VAL A 5 4.11 15.67 -2.08
CA VAL A 5 4.12 16.40 -0.81
C VAL A 5 4.52 15.49 0.36
N SER A 6 3.95 14.28 0.46
CA SER A 6 4.32 13.29 1.49
C SER A 6 5.80 12.92 1.41
N ARG A 7 6.32 12.64 0.20
CA ARG A 7 7.76 12.37 -0.01
C ARG A 7 8.63 13.55 0.39
N ALA A 8 8.20 14.78 0.10
CA ALA A 8 8.95 15.97 0.48
C ALA A 8 8.92 16.24 1.99
N LEU A 9 7.87 15.82 2.69
CA LEU A 9 7.75 15.92 4.15
C LEU A 9 8.61 14.88 4.88
N VAL A 10 8.51 13.61 4.48
CA VAL A 10 9.06 12.49 5.28
C VAL A 10 9.82 11.43 4.48
N GLY A 11 10.09 11.66 3.20
CA GLY A 11 10.84 10.74 2.34
C GLY A 11 10.08 9.46 1.95
N ARG A 12 8.77 9.40 2.25
CA ARG A 12 7.87 8.27 1.99
C ARG A 12 6.50 8.79 1.58
N GLU A 13 5.73 7.97 0.90
CA GLU A 13 4.34 8.30 0.52
C GLU A 13 3.32 8.04 1.64
N LEU A 14 3.78 7.76 2.86
CA LEU A 14 2.94 7.29 3.97
C LEU A 14 1.71 8.16 4.27
N PHE A 15 1.80 9.47 4.04
CA PHE A 15 0.74 10.41 4.38
C PHE A 15 -0.17 10.76 3.22
N TRP A 16 -0.07 10.12 2.05
CA TRP A 16 -0.88 10.49 0.88
C TRP A 16 -2.39 10.51 1.19
N HIS A 17 -2.89 9.49 1.91
CA HIS A 17 -4.31 9.35 2.26
C HIS A 17 -4.71 10.40 3.31
N ALA A 18 -3.96 10.50 4.40
CA ALA A 18 -4.21 11.48 5.45
C ALA A 18 -4.17 12.92 4.91
N LEU A 19 -3.28 13.23 3.98
CA LEU A 19 -3.22 14.56 3.33
C LEU A 19 -4.48 14.84 2.51
N ARG A 20 -5.01 13.84 1.80
CA ARG A 20 -6.26 13.96 1.03
C ARG A 20 -7.47 14.19 1.93
N GLU A 21 -7.63 13.35 2.95
CA GLU A 21 -8.70 13.46 3.97
C GLU A 21 -8.67 14.83 4.66
N ASN A 22 -7.50 15.24 5.16
CA ASN A 22 -7.36 16.53 5.84
C ASN A 22 -7.60 17.71 4.90
N LEU A 23 -7.15 17.63 3.65
CA LEU A 23 -7.45 18.66 2.64
C LEU A 23 -8.96 18.77 2.40
N GLN A 24 -9.64 17.64 2.18
CA GLN A 24 -11.08 17.62 1.94
C GLN A 24 -11.84 18.22 3.13
N ALA A 25 -11.52 17.77 4.35
CA ALA A 25 -12.13 18.28 5.58
C ALA A 25 -11.84 19.78 5.78
N HIS A 26 -10.61 20.22 5.49
CA HIS A 26 -10.23 21.62 5.60
C HIS A 26 -11.00 22.50 4.62
N LEU A 27 -11.10 22.11 3.34
CA LEU A 27 -11.86 22.83 2.33
C LEU A 27 -13.35 22.92 2.69
N ARG A 28 -13.97 21.83 3.14
CA ARG A 28 -15.36 21.84 3.63
C ARG A 28 -15.55 22.83 4.79
N ARG A 29 -14.68 22.78 5.79
CA ARG A 29 -14.78 23.60 7.00
C ARG A 29 -14.53 25.09 6.73
N GLN A 30 -13.61 25.42 5.83
CA GLN A 30 -13.19 26.80 5.56
C GLN A 30 -13.78 27.34 4.24
N LEU A 31 -14.74 26.63 3.63
CA LEU A 31 -15.31 26.95 2.32
C LEU A 31 -15.72 28.43 2.16
N PRO A 32 -16.41 29.07 3.12
CA PRO A 32 -16.78 30.48 2.99
C PRO A 32 -15.58 31.42 2.81
N ARG A 33 -14.45 31.14 3.47
CA ARG A 33 -13.23 31.95 3.35
C ARG A 33 -12.54 31.74 2.01
N TYR A 34 -12.51 30.50 1.52
CA TYR A 34 -12.00 30.20 0.18
C TYR A 34 -12.84 30.86 -0.91
N GLN A 35 -14.17 30.77 -0.81
CA GLN A 35 -15.09 31.44 -1.73
C GLN A 35 -14.89 32.96 -1.72
N ALA A 36 -14.82 33.60 -0.54
CA ALA A 36 -14.57 35.03 -0.46
C ALA A 36 -13.21 35.44 -1.07
N LEU A 37 -12.17 34.67 -0.80
CA LEU A 37 -10.81 34.96 -1.28
C LEU A 37 -10.67 34.77 -2.80
N LEU A 38 -11.37 33.80 -3.38
CA LEU A 38 -11.16 33.35 -4.76
C LEU A 38 -12.39 33.56 -5.66
N HIS A 39 -13.37 34.35 -5.22
CA HIS A 39 -14.61 34.58 -5.97
C HIS A 39 -14.40 35.12 -7.38
N ASP A 40 -13.33 35.88 -7.61
CA ASP A 40 -12.97 36.41 -8.94
C ASP A 40 -12.32 35.36 -9.86
N PHE A 41 -11.90 34.21 -9.32
CA PHE A 41 -11.11 33.20 -10.03
C PHE A 41 -11.78 31.83 -10.15
N ILE A 42 -12.69 31.49 -9.23
CA ILE A 42 -13.33 30.16 -9.15
C ILE A 42 -14.83 30.34 -8.99
N ASP A 43 -15.61 29.75 -9.89
CA ASP A 43 -17.08 29.82 -9.82
C ASP A 43 -17.62 29.07 -8.60
N ALA A 44 -18.71 29.57 -8.02
CA ALA A 44 -19.41 28.94 -6.91
C ALA A 44 -19.77 27.46 -7.18
N ALA A 45 -20.12 27.13 -8.42
CA ALA A 45 -20.49 25.78 -8.84
C ALA A 45 -19.31 24.79 -8.82
N GLU A 46 -18.08 25.26 -9.06
CA GLU A 46 -16.88 24.41 -9.13
C GLU A 46 -16.45 23.84 -7.76
N TRP A 47 -16.85 24.48 -6.66
CA TRP A 47 -16.43 24.10 -5.31
C TRP A 47 -16.85 22.69 -4.92
N ARG A 48 -17.99 22.22 -5.43
CA ARG A 48 -18.45 20.84 -5.20
C ARG A 48 -17.45 19.84 -5.78
N ASP A 49 -17.00 20.09 -7.00
CA ASP A 49 -16.08 19.22 -7.71
C ASP A 49 -14.68 19.29 -7.10
N ILE A 50 -14.18 20.49 -6.79
CA ILE A 50 -12.90 20.72 -6.08
C ILE A 50 -12.84 19.93 -4.77
N ILE A 51 -13.90 19.96 -3.96
CA ILE A 51 -13.95 19.19 -2.71
C ILE A 51 -14.02 17.68 -2.98
N SER A 52 -14.76 17.26 -4.01
CA SER A 52 -14.86 15.84 -4.36
C SER A 52 -13.53 15.26 -4.85
N GLU A 53 -12.75 16.02 -5.61
CA GLU A 53 -11.43 15.63 -6.14
C GLU A 53 -10.41 15.32 -5.04
N CYS A 54 -10.64 15.81 -3.82
CA CYS A 54 -9.80 15.56 -2.66
C CYS A 54 -9.98 14.13 -2.10
N ASP A 55 -11.08 13.45 -2.39
CA ASP A 55 -11.36 12.10 -1.89
C ASP A 55 -10.24 11.12 -2.31
N PRO A 56 -9.69 10.31 -1.38
CA PRO A 56 -8.70 9.27 -1.68
C PRO A 56 -9.14 8.26 -2.75
N LEU A 57 -10.44 7.99 -2.84
CA LEU A 57 -11.06 7.03 -3.77
C LEU A 57 -11.74 7.74 -4.95
N PHE A 58 -11.48 9.04 -5.15
CA PHE A 58 -12.05 9.78 -6.27
C PHE A 58 -11.71 9.13 -7.62
N VAL A 59 -12.74 8.80 -8.39
CA VAL A 59 -12.62 8.35 -9.77
C VAL A 59 -13.09 9.49 -10.68
N PRO A 60 -12.22 10.02 -11.56
CA PRO A 60 -12.62 11.09 -12.46
C PRO A 60 -13.67 10.59 -13.48
N PRO A 61 -14.66 11.41 -13.87
CA PRO A 61 -15.57 11.09 -14.95
C PRO A 61 -14.83 10.88 -16.28
N ASP A 62 -15.39 10.02 -17.13
CA ASP A 62 -14.81 9.69 -18.43
C ASP A 62 -14.55 10.94 -19.28
N GLY A 63 -13.36 11.02 -19.85
CA GLY A 63 -12.97 12.08 -20.78
C GLY A 63 -12.59 13.43 -20.15
N VAL A 64 -12.68 13.58 -18.83
CA VAL A 64 -12.28 14.82 -18.15
C VAL A 64 -10.91 14.63 -17.50
N PRO A 65 -9.87 15.40 -17.88
CA PRO A 65 -8.61 15.41 -17.16
C PRO A 65 -8.79 16.15 -15.83
N LEU A 66 -9.39 15.47 -14.84
CA LEU A 66 -9.46 15.96 -13.47
C LEU A 66 -8.26 15.47 -12.67
N GLY A 67 -7.73 16.36 -11.84
CA GLY A 67 -6.60 16.08 -10.98
C GLY A 67 -6.36 17.26 -10.06
N LEU A 68 -5.71 17.03 -8.92
CA LEU A 68 -5.49 18.07 -7.93
C LEU A 68 -4.71 19.28 -8.51
N ARG A 69 -5.43 20.39 -8.73
CA ARG A 69 -4.97 21.71 -9.23
C ARG A 69 -4.36 22.63 -8.15
N ASN A 70 -3.97 23.85 -8.54
CA ASN A 70 -3.40 24.89 -7.65
C ASN A 70 -4.20 25.15 -6.37
N ILE A 71 -5.53 25.19 -6.44
CA ILE A 71 -6.38 25.36 -5.25
C ILE A 71 -6.12 24.29 -4.20
N HIS A 72 -5.81 23.06 -4.61
CA HIS A 72 -5.47 21.97 -3.71
C HIS A 72 -4.08 22.15 -3.10
N ILE A 73 -3.13 22.72 -3.85
CA ILE A 73 -1.79 23.03 -3.33
C ILE A 73 -1.88 24.16 -2.29
N PHE A 74 -2.67 25.19 -2.57
CA PHE A 74 -2.99 26.25 -1.62
C PHE A 74 -3.66 25.69 -0.35
N GLY A 75 -4.65 24.80 -0.52
CA GLY A 75 -5.28 24.11 0.59
C GLY A 75 -4.29 23.27 1.40
N LEU A 76 -3.38 22.55 0.75
CA LEU A 76 -2.32 21.78 1.42
C LEU A 76 -1.35 22.67 2.18
N ALA A 77 -0.97 23.84 1.66
CA ALA A 77 -0.15 24.80 2.38
C ALA A 77 -0.80 25.20 3.71
N ASN A 78 -2.11 25.50 3.66
CA ASN A 78 -2.91 25.81 4.85
C ASN A 78 -3.04 24.63 5.82
N VAL A 79 -3.26 23.40 5.33
CA VAL A 79 -3.31 22.18 6.17
C VAL A 79 -1.97 21.90 6.85
N LEU A 80 -0.87 22.13 6.15
CA LEU A 80 0.48 21.86 6.64
C LEU A 80 1.08 23.00 7.46
N HIS A 81 0.41 24.16 7.50
CA HIS A 81 0.92 25.39 8.10
C HIS A 81 2.32 25.75 7.55
N ARG A 82 2.54 25.46 6.27
CA ARG A 82 3.87 25.48 5.66
C ARG A 82 3.76 25.87 4.18
N PRO A 83 4.55 26.83 3.70
CA PRO A 83 4.54 27.21 2.28
C PRO A 83 4.90 26.05 1.36
N VAL A 84 4.30 26.03 0.17
CA VAL A 84 4.62 25.10 -0.91
C VAL A 84 5.02 25.89 -2.15
N VAL A 85 6.18 25.61 -2.73
CA VAL A 85 6.65 26.17 -3.99
C VAL A 85 6.47 25.13 -5.08
N LEU A 86 5.77 25.49 -6.15
CA LEU A 86 5.64 24.68 -7.35
C LEU A 86 6.46 25.27 -8.49
N LEU A 87 7.47 24.53 -8.92
CA LEU A 87 8.31 24.88 -10.06
C LEU A 87 7.84 24.16 -11.34
N ASP A 88 8.04 24.82 -12.47
CA ASP A 88 7.88 24.26 -13.81
C ASP A 88 9.18 24.50 -14.60
N SER A 89 9.25 24.02 -15.83
CA SER A 89 10.13 24.51 -16.87
C SER A 89 10.17 26.05 -16.93
N LEU A 90 11.30 26.62 -17.33
CA LEU A 90 11.44 28.08 -17.49
C LEU A 90 10.37 28.68 -18.41
N SER A 91 9.97 27.96 -19.46
CA SER A 91 8.86 28.36 -20.33
C SER A 91 7.52 28.34 -19.60
N GLY A 92 7.25 27.31 -18.80
CA GLY A 92 6.02 27.19 -18.01
C GLY A 92 5.93 28.28 -16.95
N MET A 93 7.02 28.55 -16.22
CA MET A 93 7.10 29.61 -15.21
C MET A 93 6.96 31.03 -15.79
N ARG A 94 7.27 31.21 -17.08
CA ARG A 94 7.10 32.49 -17.81
C ARG A 94 5.75 32.60 -18.51
N SER A 95 5.06 31.48 -18.72
CA SER A 95 3.72 31.47 -19.28
C SER A 95 2.72 31.93 -18.24
N SER A 96 1.65 32.59 -18.67
CA SER A 96 0.50 32.86 -17.80
C SER A 96 -0.32 31.60 -17.47
N GLY A 97 0.16 30.41 -17.87
CA GLY A 97 -0.46 29.14 -17.55
C GLY A 97 -0.25 28.82 -16.06
N ASP A 98 -1.36 28.64 -15.36
CA ASP A 98 -1.50 28.51 -13.90
C ASP A 98 -0.81 27.30 -13.25
N TYR A 99 0.45 27.00 -13.53
CA TYR A 99 1.11 25.86 -12.88
C TYR A 99 2.20 26.25 -11.90
N SER A 100 2.99 27.29 -12.13
CA SER A 100 4.05 27.65 -11.18
C SER A 100 3.65 28.78 -10.25
N ALA A 101 3.72 28.54 -8.94
CA ALA A 101 3.47 29.54 -7.92
C ALA A 101 4.05 29.18 -6.55
N THR A 102 4.09 30.17 -5.67
CA THR A 102 4.33 30.00 -4.24
C THR A 102 2.99 30.04 -3.50
N PHE A 103 2.65 28.95 -2.83
CA PHE A 103 1.40 28.78 -2.09
C PHE A 103 1.67 29.01 -0.61
N LEU A 104 1.15 30.13 -0.08
CA LEU A 104 1.30 30.51 1.31
C LEU A 104 0.12 29.96 2.13
N PRO A 105 0.29 29.62 3.42
CA PRO A 105 -0.81 29.26 4.30
C PRO A 105 -1.62 30.50 4.73
N GLY A 106 -2.13 31.28 3.77
CA GLY A 106 -2.72 32.60 4.00
C GLY A 106 -4.04 32.61 4.78
N LEU A 107 -4.65 31.46 5.05
CA LEU A 107 -5.81 31.34 5.94
C LEU A 107 -5.43 31.05 7.39
N VAL A 108 -4.13 30.88 7.67
CA VAL A 108 -3.55 30.58 8.98
C VAL A 108 -2.63 31.73 9.39
N PRO A 109 -2.71 32.25 10.64
CA PRO A 109 -1.82 33.31 11.09
C PRO A 109 -0.32 32.90 11.03
N PRO A 110 0.60 33.80 10.65
CA PRO A 110 2.04 33.49 10.52
C PRO A 110 2.68 32.87 11.78
N GLU A 111 2.16 33.21 12.96
CA GLU A 111 2.64 32.70 14.25
C GLU A 111 2.44 31.20 14.37
N GLN A 112 1.40 30.64 13.73
CA GLN A 112 1.11 29.21 13.71
C GLN A 112 1.85 28.46 12.60
N CYS A 113 2.63 29.15 11.78
CA CYS A 113 3.44 28.59 10.69
C CYS A 113 4.94 28.50 11.05
N ARG A 114 5.23 28.54 12.35
CA ARG A 114 6.59 28.48 12.92
C ARG A 114 6.84 27.15 13.62
N GLY A 115 8.08 26.70 13.55
CA GLY A 115 8.56 25.55 14.31
C GLY A 115 8.59 25.83 15.81
N ARG A 116 8.87 24.78 16.59
CA ARG A 116 9.04 24.89 18.06
C ARG A 116 10.20 25.81 18.47
N ASP A 117 11.14 26.05 17.55
CA ASP A 117 12.26 26.99 17.68
C ASP A 117 11.88 28.43 17.29
N GLY A 118 10.61 28.68 16.92
CA GLY A 118 10.14 29.99 16.48
C GLY A 118 10.54 30.36 15.05
N ALA A 119 11.34 29.53 14.37
CA ALA A 119 11.74 29.77 12.99
C ALA A 119 10.60 29.44 12.02
N LEU A 120 10.52 30.17 10.91
CA LEU A 120 9.56 29.86 9.84
C LEU A 120 9.89 28.49 9.23
N HIS A 121 8.85 27.73 8.89
CA HIS A 121 9.06 26.50 8.15
C HIS A 121 9.57 26.79 6.74
N LYS A 122 10.75 26.23 6.42
CA LYS A 122 11.33 26.26 5.06
C LYS A 122 10.30 25.73 4.04
N PRO A 123 10.06 26.36 2.89
CA PRO A 123 9.04 25.89 1.95
C PRO A 123 9.25 24.45 1.47
N ILE A 124 8.15 23.73 1.27
CA ILE A 124 8.17 22.46 0.53
C ILE A 124 8.32 22.80 -0.95
N CYS A 125 9.22 22.14 -1.66
CA CYS A 125 9.37 22.36 -3.10
C CYS A 125 8.93 21.12 -3.87
N ILE A 126 8.03 21.33 -4.82
CA ILE A 126 7.57 20.32 -5.77
C ILE A 126 7.75 20.87 -7.18
N ALA A 127 7.91 20.00 -8.16
CA ALA A 127 7.94 20.37 -9.56
C ALA A 127 6.86 19.65 -10.36
N TRP A 128 6.41 20.30 -11.42
CA TRP A 128 5.52 19.73 -12.41
C TRP A 128 6.33 19.16 -13.57
N SER A 129 6.21 17.85 -13.80
CA SER A 129 6.79 17.21 -14.98
C SER A 129 5.76 17.31 -16.10
N SER A 130 6.14 18.05 -17.15
CA SER A 130 5.45 18.35 -18.44
C SER A 130 4.06 17.77 -18.71
N SER A 131 3.26 18.51 -19.49
CA SER A 131 1.87 18.15 -19.88
C SER A 131 1.64 16.70 -20.34
N GLY A 132 2.67 16.02 -20.88
CA GLY A 132 2.59 14.62 -21.28
C GLY A 132 2.58 13.58 -20.15
N ARG A 133 2.94 13.96 -18.90
CA ARG A 133 2.99 13.04 -17.75
C ARG A 133 2.00 13.39 -16.63
N ASN A 134 1.47 14.61 -16.59
CA ASN A 134 0.49 15.07 -15.61
C ASN A 134 0.91 14.71 -14.15
N HIS A 135 2.18 14.91 -13.81
CA HIS A 135 2.79 14.33 -12.61
C HIS A 135 3.60 15.34 -11.78
N TYR A 136 3.33 15.34 -10.47
CA TYR A 136 4.09 16.11 -9.48
C TYR A 136 5.26 15.30 -8.95
N ILE A 137 6.44 15.90 -8.86
CA ILE A 137 7.64 15.30 -8.24
C ILE A 137 8.13 16.14 -7.06
N PRO A 138 8.62 15.52 -5.98
CA PRO A 138 9.23 16.23 -4.87
C PRO A 138 10.65 16.70 -5.22
N LEU A 139 11.00 17.92 -4.84
CA LEU A 139 12.38 18.41 -4.85
C LEU A 139 12.88 18.45 -3.40
N VAL A 140 13.83 17.57 -3.08
CA VAL A 140 14.33 17.36 -1.71
C VAL A 140 15.84 17.50 -1.64
N GLY A 141 16.34 17.93 -0.48
CA GLY A 141 17.77 17.95 -0.19
C GLY A 141 18.37 16.55 -0.07
N ILE A 142 19.68 16.46 -0.29
CA ILE A 142 20.45 15.23 -0.09
C ILE A 142 20.85 15.14 1.38
N LYS A 143 20.59 13.99 2.02
CA LYS A 143 20.96 13.75 3.43
C LYS A 143 22.47 13.97 3.63
N GLY A 144 22.82 14.84 4.58
CA GLY A 144 24.22 15.18 4.91
C GLY A 144 24.83 16.29 4.03
N ALA A 145 24.12 16.76 3.01
CA ALA A 145 24.53 17.93 2.23
C ALA A 145 23.92 19.22 2.80
N ALA A 146 24.44 20.37 2.36
CA ALA A 146 23.81 21.66 2.60
C ALA A 146 22.38 21.67 2.02
N LEU A 147 21.49 22.41 2.68
CA LEU A 147 20.12 22.55 2.22
C LEU A 147 20.08 23.25 0.86
N PRO A 148 19.25 22.79 -0.08
CA PRO A 148 19.11 23.43 -1.37
C PRO A 148 18.56 24.85 -1.22
N ARG A 149 19.19 25.78 -1.93
CA ARG A 149 18.78 27.18 -2.04
C ARG A 149 18.07 27.40 -3.37
N LEU A 150 16.87 27.98 -3.32
CA LEU A 150 16.16 28.45 -4.50
C LEU A 150 16.52 29.94 -4.72
N PRO A 151 17.19 30.30 -5.83
CA PRO A 151 17.51 31.68 -6.13
C PRO A 151 16.26 32.55 -6.28
N GLY A 152 16.34 33.83 -5.89
CA GLY A 152 15.17 34.72 -5.90
C GLY A 152 14.51 34.89 -7.26
N HIS A 153 15.29 34.89 -8.35
CA HIS A 153 14.76 34.98 -9.72
C HIS A 153 14.01 33.71 -10.20
N LEU A 154 14.13 32.60 -9.46
CA LEU A 154 13.38 31.36 -9.69
C LEU A 154 12.24 31.17 -8.69
N LEU A 155 12.08 32.06 -7.71
CA LEU A 155 11.00 31.99 -6.74
C LEU A 155 9.70 32.51 -7.39
N PRO A 156 8.67 31.66 -7.61
CA PRO A 156 7.44 32.10 -8.22
C PRO A 156 6.64 33.04 -7.31
N LYS A 157 5.76 33.85 -7.90
CA LYS A 157 4.87 34.76 -7.16
C LYS A 157 3.87 33.99 -6.27
N ALA A 158 3.35 34.67 -5.26
CA ALA A 158 2.29 34.16 -4.40
C ALA A 158 1.00 33.92 -5.20
N TRP A 159 0.33 32.79 -4.97
CA TRP A 159 -0.96 32.46 -5.59
C TRP A 159 -2.11 32.56 -4.60
N GLY A 160 -3.23 33.13 -5.04
CA GLY A 160 -4.45 33.28 -4.26
C GLY A 160 -4.38 34.28 -3.11
N VAL A 161 -3.21 34.89 -2.86
CA VAL A 161 -3.00 35.89 -1.81
C VAL A 161 -2.06 37.00 -2.28
N PRO A 162 -2.11 38.19 -1.63
CA PRO A 162 -1.20 39.29 -1.92
C PRO A 162 0.29 38.92 -1.80
N GLN A 163 1.11 39.45 -2.71
CA GLN A 163 2.55 39.15 -2.81
C GLN A 163 3.36 39.65 -1.60
N ASP A 164 2.92 40.73 -0.96
CA ASP A 164 3.52 41.33 0.22
C ASP A 164 3.43 40.44 1.47
N LEU A 165 2.57 39.41 1.46
CA LEU A 165 2.55 38.39 2.52
C LEU A 165 3.71 37.40 2.44
N LEU A 166 4.42 37.30 1.32
CA LEU A 166 5.52 36.34 1.13
C LEU A 166 6.55 36.36 2.28
N PRO A 167 7.09 37.52 2.72
CA PRO A 167 8.10 37.57 3.78
C PRO A 167 7.56 37.18 5.17
N ALA A 168 6.24 37.19 5.36
CA ALA A 168 5.63 36.79 6.64
C ALA A 168 5.67 35.26 6.83
N TYR A 169 5.70 34.49 5.73
CA TYR A 169 5.65 33.02 5.76
C TYR A 169 6.92 32.36 5.23
N VAL A 170 7.74 33.07 4.45
CA VAL A 170 8.98 32.57 3.88
C VAL A 170 10.15 33.44 4.36
N GLN A 171 11.17 32.79 4.92
CA GLN A 171 12.42 33.48 5.24
C GLN A 171 13.21 33.69 3.94
N LEU A 172 13.24 34.94 3.48
CA LEU A 172 13.99 35.35 2.30
C LEU A 172 15.44 35.71 2.67
N GLU A 173 16.35 35.38 1.77
CA GLU A 173 17.76 35.78 1.84
C GLU A 173 17.97 37.14 1.14
N GLU A 174 19.18 37.70 1.23
CA GLU A 174 19.51 39.02 0.67
C GLU A 174 19.28 39.13 -0.84
N ASP A 175 19.42 38.02 -1.59
CA ASP A 175 19.16 37.96 -3.03
C ASP A 175 17.68 37.71 -3.38
N GLY A 176 16.80 37.71 -2.37
CA GLY A 176 15.38 37.36 -2.51
C GLY A 176 15.11 35.86 -2.67
N GLY A 177 16.13 35.00 -2.57
CA GLY A 177 16.00 33.55 -2.58
C GLY A 177 15.50 32.98 -1.25
N CYS A 178 15.35 31.66 -1.18
CA CYS A 178 15.02 30.97 0.06
C CYS A 178 15.58 29.54 0.12
N LEU A 179 15.83 29.03 1.33
CA LEU A 179 16.14 27.63 1.55
C LEU A 179 14.87 26.78 1.45
N ILE A 180 14.92 25.69 0.68
CA ILE A 180 13.78 24.78 0.47
C ILE A 180 14.01 23.42 1.14
N GLY A 181 12.91 22.72 1.43
CA GLY A 181 12.92 21.37 1.96
C GLY A 181 12.96 21.28 3.49
N GLY A 182 12.92 20.06 4.01
CA GLY A 182 13.07 19.78 5.44
C GLY A 182 14.49 19.38 5.80
N ASP A 183 14.99 19.88 6.93
CA ASP A 183 16.23 19.42 7.58
C ASP A 183 15.99 18.20 8.49
N ARG A 184 14.73 17.87 8.77
CA ARG A 184 14.33 16.81 9.71
C ARG A 184 13.36 15.85 9.03
N GLY A 185 13.87 14.68 8.64
CA GLY A 185 13.03 13.54 8.30
C GLY A 185 12.53 12.84 9.56
N LEU A 186 11.44 12.07 9.44
CA LEU A 186 11.06 11.13 10.49
C LEU A 186 12.17 10.08 10.66
N GLN A 187 12.51 9.77 11.90
CA GLN A 187 13.50 8.72 12.19
C GLN A 187 12.94 7.36 11.75
N ASP A 188 13.79 6.49 11.20
CA ASP A 188 13.38 5.15 10.76
C ASP A 188 12.69 4.35 11.87
N LYS A 189 13.17 4.46 13.12
CA LYS A 189 12.54 3.84 14.29
C LYS A 189 11.10 4.33 14.52
N TYR A 190 10.83 5.61 14.31
CA TYR A 190 9.48 6.16 14.43
C TYR A 190 8.60 5.72 13.28
N LEU A 191 9.13 5.71 12.05
CA LEU A 191 8.42 5.21 10.87
C LEU A 191 8.01 3.74 11.03
N LEU A 192 8.91 2.88 11.49
CA LEU A 192 8.61 1.47 11.74
C LEU A 192 7.52 1.30 12.80
N ARG A 193 7.55 2.09 13.88
CA ARG A 193 6.49 2.08 14.91
C ARG A 193 5.16 2.55 14.35
N LEU A 194 5.14 3.58 13.51
CA LEU A 194 3.92 4.08 12.88
C LEU A 194 3.33 3.06 11.91
N VAL A 195 4.17 2.43 11.08
CA VAL A 195 3.73 1.36 10.16
C VAL A 195 3.18 0.18 10.95
N ALA A 196 3.86 -0.29 12.00
CA ALA A 196 3.37 -1.37 12.85
C ALA A 196 2.01 -1.03 13.49
N ALA A 197 1.83 0.20 14.00
CA ALA A 197 0.54 0.63 14.54
C ALA A 197 -0.56 0.68 13.46
N MET A 198 -0.24 1.08 12.24
CA MET A 198 -1.17 1.04 11.11
C MET A 198 -1.55 -0.39 10.74
N GLU A 199 -0.58 -1.31 10.76
CA GLU A 199 -0.80 -2.74 10.51
C GLU A 199 -1.69 -3.37 11.58
N GLU A 200 -1.45 -3.06 12.86
CA GLU A 200 -2.27 -3.50 14.00
C GLU A 200 -3.72 -3.02 13.86
N VAL A 201 -3.94 -1.72 13.61
CA VAL A 201 -5.29 -1.15 13.42
C VAL A 201 -5.99 -1.77 12.21
N PHE A 202 -5.26 -1.99 11.11
CA PHE A 202 -5.82 -2.63 9.92
C PHE A 202 -6.22 -4.08 10.22
N MET A 203 -5.37 -4.83 10.90
CA MET A 203 -5.61 -6.21 11.30
C MET A 203 -6.81 -6.32 12.24
N GLU A 204 -6.93 -5.44 13.24
CA GLU A 204 -8.07 -5.40 14.16
C GLU A 204 -9.38 -5.13 13.41
N LYS A 205 -9.37 -4.18 12.47
CA LYS A 205 -10.57 -3.76 11.73
C LYS A 205 -11.01 -4.79 10.69
N HIS A 206 -10.06 -5.39 9.96
CA HIS A 206 -10.37 -6.21 8.79
C HIS A 206 -10.18 -7.71 9.03
N GLY A 207 -9.42 -8.11 10.06
CA GLY A 207 -9.12 -9.51 10.36
C GLY A 207 -8.16 -10.17 9.36
N VAL A 208 -7.46 -9.39 8.54
CA VAL A 208 -6.46 -9.86 7.57
C VAL A 208 -5.30 -8.88 7.50
N HIS A 209 -4.07 -9.39 7.43
CA HIS A 209 -2.87 -8.58 7.45
C HIS A 209 -2.72 -7.79 6.13
N PRO A 210 -2.35 -6.49 6.16
CA PRO A 210 -2.29 -5.66 4.97
C PRO A 210 -1.25 -6.13 3.94
N SER A 211 -0.16 -6.79 4.38
CA SER A 211 0.80 -7.40 3.43
C SER A 211 0.16 -8.49 2.57
N LEU A 212 -0.76 -9.26 3.14
CA LEU A 212 -1.47 -10.31 2.40
C LEU A 212 -2.46 -9.70 1.40
N VAL A 213 -3.13 -8.62 1.76
CA VAL A 213 -3.98 -7.83 0.85
C VAL A 213 -3.15 -7.28 -0.33
N ALA A 214 -1.98 -6.72 -0.04
CA ALA A 214 -1.07 -6.23 -1.06
C ALA A 214 -0.60 -7.34 -2.01
N ASP A 215 -0.32 -8.54 -1.47
CA ASP A 215 0.04 -9.70 -2.27
C ASP A 215 -1.12 -10.22 -3.13
N VAL A 216 -2.35 -10.27 -2.59
CA VAL A 216 -3.55 -10.61 -3.35
C VAL A 216 -3.74 -9.64 -4.53
N HIS A 217 -3.62 -8.33 -4.27
CA HIS A 217 -3.64 -7.32 -5.34
C HIS A 217 -2.55 -7.58 -6.39
N HIS A 218 -1.31 -7.80 -5.96
CA HIS A 218 -0.17 -7.99 -6.85
C HIS A 218 -0.30 -9.25 -7.72
N TYR A 219 -0.64 -10.38 -7.11
CA TYR A 219 -0.61 -11.68 -7.76
C TYR A 219 -1.89 -12.00 -8.54
N PHE A 220 -3.06 -11.49 -8.14
CA PHE A 220 -4.34 -11.86 -8.75
C PHE A 220 -4.99 -10.74 -9.57
N TYR A 221 -4.89 -9.48 -9.16
CA TYR A 221 -5.57 -8.36 -9.84
C TYR A 221 -4.67 -7.60 -10.81
N ARG A 222 -3.48 -7.19 -10.37
CA ARG A 222 -2.55 -6.44 -11.22
C ARG A 222 -2.17 -7.21 -12.49
N ARG A 223 -2.10 -8.53 -12.40
CA ARG A 223 -1.69 -9.41 -13.51
C ARG A 223 -2.82 -9.70 -14.50
N THR A 224 -4.07 -9.63 -14.06
CA THR A 224 -5.24 -9.83 -14.92
C THR A 224 -5.60 -8.57 -15.71
N GLY A 225 -4.83 -7.49 -15.53
CA GLY A 225 -5.06 -6.21 -16.22
C GLY A 225 -6.23 -5.42 -15.64
N VAL A 226 -6.74 -5.82 -14.48
CA VAL A 226 -7.78 -5.07 -13.76
C VAL A 226 -7.16 -3.77 -13.24
N ILE A 227 -7.56 -2.66 -13.84
CA ILE A 227 -7.15 -1.30 -13.45
C ILE A 227 -8.28 -0.69 -12.62
N GLY A 228 -7.93 -0.03 -11.51
CA GLY A 228 -8.90 0.72 -10.72
C GLY A 228 -9.74 -0.11 -9.73
N ILE A 229 -9.32 -1.34 -9.41
CA ILE A 229 -9.98 -2.09 -8.34
C ILE A 229 -9.82 -1.38 -6.99
N GLN A 230 -10.91 -1.29 -6.24
CA GLN A 230 -10.94 -0.60 -4.97
C GLN A 230 -10.23 -1.41 -3.88
N PRO A 231 -9.45 -0.77 -2.99
CA PRO A 231 -8.78 -1.46 -1.88
C PRO A 231 -9.72 -2.29 -1.00
N GLU A 232 -10.95 -1.86 -0.82
CA GLU A 232 -11.99 -2.52 -0.04
C GLU A 232 -12.37 -3.88 -0.64
N GLU A 233 -12.49 -3.95 -1.97
CA GLU A 233 -12.81 -5.18 -2.70
C GLU A 233 -11.67 -6.19 -2.59
N VAL A 234 -10.43 -5.74 -2.77
CA VAL A 234 -9.24 -6.60 -2.61
C VAL A 234 -9.15 -7.10 -1.17
N THR A 235 -9.43 -6.24 -0.18
CA THR A 235 -9.40 -6.60 1.24
C THR A 235 -10.45 -7.66 1.56
N ALA A 236 -11.67 -7.50 1.05
CA ALA A 236 -12.75 -8.48 1.21
C ALA A 236 -12.41 -9.82 0.53
N ALA A 237 -11.85 -9.78 -0.68
CA ALA A 237 -11.42 -10.98 -1.41
C ALA A 237 -10.29 -11.72 -0.68
N ALA A 238 -9.29 -10.99 -0.19
CA ALA A 238 -8.19 -11.55 0.59
C ALA A 238 -8.70 -12.22 1.87
N LYS A 239 -9.58 -11.54 2.62
CA LYS A 239 -10.21 -12.09 3.83
C LYS A 239 -10.93 -13.39 3.54
N LYS A 240 -11.83 -13.40 2.53
CA LYS A 240 -12.58 -14.58 2.14
C LYS A 240 -11.65 -15.73 1.71
N ALA A 241 -10.61 -15.45 0.93
CA ALA A 241 -9.69 -16.48 0.47
C ALA A 241 -8.85 -17.10 1.61
N VAL A 242 -8.58 -16.35 2.69
CA VAL A 242 -7.97 -16.88 3.91
C VAL A 242 -8.95 -17.72 4.71
N GLU A 243 -10.17 -17.22 4.94
CA GLU A 243 -11.22 -17.94 5.68
C GLU A 243 -11.51 -19.30 5.03
N ASP A 244 -11.55 -19.32 3.69
CA ASP A 244 -11.71 -20.52 2.88
C ASP A 244 -10.43 -21.38 2.82
N SER A 245 -9.31 -21.00 3.45
CA SER A 245 -8.02 -21.72 3.36
C SER A 245 -7.48 -21.94 1.93
N ARG A 246 -7.79 -21.02 1.01
CA ARG A 246 -7.39 -21.12 -0.42
C ARG A 246 -6.00 -20.57 -0.70
N LEU A 247 -5.49 -19.67 0.14
CA LEU A 247 -4.22 -18.98 -0.09
C LEU A 247 -2.99 -19.78 0.36
N HIS A 248 -2.01 -19.84 -0.55
CA HIS A 248 -0.73 -20.52 -0.33
C HIS A 248 0.45 -19.63 -0.74
N ARG A 249 1.57 -19.74 -0.02
CA ARG A 249 2.85 -19.10 -0.32
C ARG A 249 3.82 -20.14 -0.86
N CYS A 250 4.49 -19.82 -1.95
CA CYS A 250 5.62 -20.62 -2.42
C CYS A 250 6.89 -20.30 -1.61
N LEU A 251 7.52 -21.33 -1.02
CA LEU A 251 8.74 -21.17 -0.22
C LEU A 251 10.00 -20.92 -1.07
N ILE A 252 9.91 -21.08 -2.39
CA ILE A 252 11.02 -20.86 -3.31
C ILE A 252 11.03 -19.44 -3.86
N CYS A 253 9.92 -18.99 -4.46
CA CYS A 253 9.83 -17.68 -5.12
C CYS A 253 9.08 -16.61 -4.31
N GLY A 254 8.46 -16.97 -3.18
CA GLY A 254 7.67 -16.05 -2.35
C GLY A 254 6.30 -15.68 -2.92
N ALA A 255 5.94 -16.20 -4.11
CA ALA A 255 4.67 -15.86 -4.74
C ALA A 255 3.47 -16.36 -3.93
N LEU A 256 2.44 -15.52 -3.85
CA LEU A 256 1.12 -15.93 -3.38
C LEU A 256 0.38 -16.63 -4.54
N THR A 257 -0.25 -17.75 -4.22
CA THR A 257 -0.99 -18.57 -5.17
C THR A 257 -2.26 -19.07 -4.50
N GLU A 258 -3.29 -19.32 -5.28
CA GLU A 258 -4.61 -19.70 -4.79
C GLU A 258 -5.01 -21.07 -5.33
N LEU A 259 -5.55 -21.92 -4.47
CA LEU A 259 -6.28 -23.11 -4.89
C LEU A 259 -7.71 -22.71 -5.23
N HIS A 260 -7.91 -22.19 -6.44
CA HIS A 260 -9.22 -21.81 -6.95
C HIS A 260 -9.79 -22.91 -7.85
N VAL A 261 -11.06 -23.24 -7.63
CA VAL A 261 -11.80 -24.20 -8.46
C VAL A 261 -13.03 -23.48 -8.98
N ALA A 262 -13.23 -23.54 -10.29
CA ALA A 262 -14.31 -22.85 -10.96
C ALA A 262 -15.66 -23.43 -10.50
N PRO A 263 -16.63 -22.60 -10.04
CA PRO A 263 -17.92 -23.08 -9.54
C PRO A 263 -18.68 -23.97 -10.52
N GLU A 264 -18.54 -23.72 -11.83
CA GLU A 264 -19.17 -24.51 -12.90
C GLU A 264 -18.65 -25.95 -13.00
N TRP A 265 -17.50 -26.27 -12.38
CA TRP A 265 -17.03 -27.66 -12.31
C TRP A 265 -17.74 -28.46 -11.22
N LEU A 266 -18.31 -27.76 -10.24
CA LEU A 266 -18.84 -28.29 -8.99
C LEU A 266 -20.36 -28.42 -8.99
N SER A 267 -21.05 -27.74 -9.91
CA SER A 267 -22.50 -27.81 -10.09
C SER A 267 -22.93 -28.94 -11.04
N PRO A 268 -24.24 -29.27 -11.13
CA PRO A 268 -24.73 -30.34 -12.00
C PRO A 268 -24.37 -30.08 -13.47
N GLY A 269 -23.83 -31.09 -14.15
CA GLY A 269 -23.27 -30.94 -15.49
C GLY A 269 -21.79 -30.53 -15.51
N GLY A 270 -21.25 -30.09 -14.37
CA GLY A 270 -19.83 -29.77 -14.19
C GLY A 270 -18.94 -31.01 -14.20
N LYS A 271 -17.67 -30.81 -14.57
CA LYS A 271 -16.69 -31.90 -14.74
C LYS A 271 -16.50 -32.74 -13.46
N LEU A 272 -16.31 -32.08 -12.30
CA LEU A 272 -16.04 -32.77 -11.04
C LEU A 272 -17.33 -33.37 -10.45
N TYR A 273 -18.45 -32.66 -10.57
CA TYR A 273 -19.76 -33.16 -10.19
C TYR A 273 -20.11 -34.46 -10.92
N ASN A 274 -19.99 -34.45 -12.26
CA ASN A 274 -20.28 -35.64 -13.08
C ASN A 274 -19.34 -36.80 -12.77
N LEU A 275 -18.06 -36.51 -12.51
CA LEU A 275 -17.08 -37.53 -12.12
C LEU A 275 -17.46 -38.18 -10.79
N ALA A 276 -17.83 -37.40 -9.78
CA ALA A 276 -18.27 -37.93 -8.49
C ALA A 276 -19.53 -38.79 -8.64
N LYS A 277 -20.51 -38.32 -9.42
CA LYS A 277 -21.77 -39.03 -9.66
C LYS A 277 -21.58 -40.32 -10.45
N THR A 278 -20.72 -40.31 -11.46
CA THR A 278 -20.42 -41.52 -12.26
C THR A 278 -19.68 -42.56 -11.43
N THR A 279 -18.78 -42.12 -10.54
CA THR A 279 -17.94 -43.02 -9.73
C THR A 279 -18.68 -43.58 -8.52
N HIS A 280 -19.56 -42.80 -7.90
CA HIS A 280 -20.20 -43.15 -6.62
C HIS A 280 -21.72 -43.30 -6.69
N GLY A 281 -22.34 -43.07 -7.85
CA GLY A 281 -23.79 -43.03 -7.99
C GLY A 281 -24.38 -41.76 -7.39
N GLN A 282 -25.45 -41.89 -6.62
CA GLN A 282 -26.10 -40.74 -5.98
C GLN A 282 -25.16 -40.09 -4.94
N LEU A 283 -25.01 -38.77 -5.05
CA LEU A 283 -24.19 -38.00 -4.11
C LEU A 283 -24.88 -37.91 -2.75
N ARG A 284 -24.09 -37.97 -1.67
CA ARG A 284 -24.55 -37.98 -0.29
C ARG A 284 -23.78 -36.95 0.54
N PRO A 285 -24.44 -36.23 1.45
CA PRO A 285 -23.82 -35.17 2.24
C PRO A 285 -22.82 -35.67 3.28
N ASP A 286 -22.94 -36.91 3.73
CA ASP A 286 -22.09 -37.55 4.74
C ASP A 286 -20.76 -38.10 4.18
N LYS A 287 -20.49 -37.88 2.89
CA LYS A 287 -19.33 -38.44 2.19
C LYS A 287 -18.44 -37.36 1.59
N ASN A 288 -17.13 -37.53 1.76
CA ASN A 288 -16.13 -36.74 1.08
C ASN A 288 -15.76 -37.37 -0.27
N TYR A 289 -15.68 -36.53 -1.30
CA TYR A 289 -15.33 -36.87 -2.67
C TYR A 289 -13.93 -36.36 -2.97
N SER A 290 -12.98 -37.28 -3.16
CA SER A 290 -11.59 -36.94 -3.45
C SER A 290 -11.32 -36.96 -4.95
N PHE A 291 -10.64 -35.91 -5.42
CA PHE A 291 -10.19 -35.74 -6.80
C PHE A 291 -8.66 -35.60 -6.83
N PRO A 292 -7.90 -36.72 -6.82
CA PRO A 292 -6.44 -36.68 -6.69
C PRO A 292 -5.74 -35.88 -7.79
N LEU A 293 -6.22 -35.94 -9.04
CA LEU A 293 -5.64 -35.19 -10.16
C LEU A 293 -5.82 -33.67 -10.01
N ASN A 294 -6.79 -33.24 -9.22
CA ASN A 294 -7.08 -31.84 -8.91
C ASN A 294 -6.60 -31.44 -7.51
N ASN A 295 -6.09 -32.40 -6.71
CA ASN A 295 -5.73 -32.25 -5.31
C ASN A 295 -6.85 -31.62 -4.45
N LEU A 296 -8.10 -31.99 -4.78
CA LEU A 296 -9.30 -31.42 -4.21
C LEU A 296 -10.09 -32.48 -3.46
N VAL A 297 -10.64 -32.11 -2.32
CA VAL A 297 -11.64 -32.88 -1.58
C VAL A 297 -12.88 -32.02 -1.49
N CYS A 298 -14.05 -32.60 -1.78
CA CYS A 298 -15.33 -31.90 -1.69
C CYS A 298 -16.32 -32.67 -0.81
N SER A 299 -17.19 -31.95 -0.13
CA SER A 299 -18.47 -32.47 0.39
C SER A 299 -19.59 -32.16 -0.60
N TYR A 300 -20.77 -32.76 -0.40
CA TYR A 300 -21.95 -32.47 -1.21
C TYR A 300 -22.99 -31.70 -0.40
N ASP A 301 -23.43 -30.57 -0.94
CA ASP A 301 -24.53 -29.77 -0.41
C ASP A 301 -25.83 -30.14 -1.14
N VAL A 302 -26.76 -30.74 -0.40
CA VAL A 302 -28.04 -31.23 -0.92
C VAL A 302 -28.99 -30.08 -1.22
N GLU A 303 -28.93 -28.98 -0.45
CA GLU A 303 -29.88 -27.86 -0.61
C GLU A 303 -29.64 -27.11 -1.91
N ASN A 304 -28.37 -26.89 -2.24
CA ASN A 304 -27.95 -26.17 -3.44
C ASN A 304 -27.62 -27.10 -4.62
N ASP A 305 -27.62 -28.43 -4.42
CA ASP A 305 -27.20 -29.46 -5.37
C ASP A 305 -25.80 -29.20 -5.96
N VAL A 306 -24.82 -28.92 -5.11
CA VAL A 306 -23.43 -28.61 -5.53
C VAL A 306 -22.39 -29.35 -4.70
N LEU A 307 -21.22 -29.58 -5.30
CA LEU A 307 -20.03 -29.98 -4.56
C LEU A 307 -19.39 -28.74 -3.90
N VAL A 308 -19.12 -28.82 -2.60
CA VAL A 308 -18.46 -27.77 -1.84
C VAL A 308 -17.02 -28.20 -1.53
N PRO A 309 -15.98 -27.48 -2.00
CA PRO A 309 -14.61 -27.83 -1.68
C PRO A 309 -14.30 -27.70 -0.20
N ASP A 310 -13.75 -28.76 0.38
CA ASP A 310 -13.08 -28.71 1.67
C ASP A 310 -11.59 -28.40 1.44
N TYR A 311 -11.27 -27.11 1.45
CA TYR A 311 -9.90 -26.63 1.29
C TYR A 311 -8.98 -26.97 2.46
N ASN A 312 -9.52 -27.39 3.61
CA ASN A 312 -8.69 -27.88 4.71
C ASN A 312 -8.12 -29.27 4.42
N GLN A 313 -8.85 -30.08 3.66
CA GLN A 313 -8.41 -31.40 3.19
C GLN A 313 -7.80 -31.38 1.79
N SER A 314 -7.96 -30.27 1.07
CA SER A 314 -7.36 -30.06 -0.26
C SER A 314 -5.99 -29.42 -0.17
N ASN A 315 -5.12 -29.66 -1.16
CA ASN A 315 -3.78 -29.09 -1.19
C ASN A 315 -3.44 -28.57 -2.58
N LEU A 316 -2.64 -27.51 -2.66
CA LEU A 316 -2.12 -27.06 -3.94
C LEU A 316 -0.87 -27.88 -4.30
N ALA A 317 -0.86 -28.53 -5.47
CA ALA A 317 0.27 -29.37 -5.88
C ALA A 317 1.53 -28.59 -6.21
N ALA A 318 1.39 -27.42 -6.85
CA ALA A 318 2.53 -26.63 -7.30
C ALA A 318 2.19 -25.14 -7.35
N CYS A 319 3.23 -24.31 -7.23
CA CYS A 319 3.12 -22.88 -7.40
C CYS A 319 2.79 -22.52 -8.86
N ASN A 320 1.80 -21.66 -9.07
CA ASN A 320 1.43 -21.19 -10.41
C ASN A 320 2.50 -20.27 -11.07
N TRP A 321 3.57 -19.93 -10.35
CA TRP A 321 4.63 -19.03 -10.83
C TRP A 321 5.92 -19.76 -11.21
N CYS A 322 6.45 -20.59 -10.30
CA CYS A 322 7.71 -21.31 -10.54
C CYS A 322 7.54 -22.82 -10.65
N HIS A 323 6.30 -23.32 -10.59
CA HIS A 323 5.97 -24.74 -10.62
C HIS A 323 6.62 -25.60 -9.53
N SER A 324 7.21 -24.97 -8.51
CA SER A 324 7.71 -25.68 -7.32
C SER A 324 6.56 -26.27 -6.53
N THR A 325 6.73 -27.50 -6.05
CA THR A 325 5.80 -28.19 -5.14
C THR A 325 5.90 -27.69 -3.69
N SER A 326 6.87 -26.82 -3.39
CA SER A 326 7.06 -26.26 -2.06
C SER A 326 6.14 -25.05 -1.85
N VAL A 327 4.87 -25.35 -1.58
CA VAL A 327 3.81 -24.38 -1.27
C VAL A 327 3.19 -24.68 0.09
N ARG A 328 2.89 -23.64 0.86
CA ARG A 328 2.30 -23.75 2.20
C ARG A 328 1.16 -22.78 2.39
N ARG A 329 0.15 -23.18 3.17
CA ARG A 329 -0.98 -22.30 3.51
C ARG A 329 -0.50 -21.07 4.25
N VAL A 330 -1.26 -19.99 4.10
CA VAL A 330 -1.01 -18.72 4.78
C VAL A 330 -2.19 -18.42 5.69
N ARG A 331 -1.90 -17.94 6.90
CA ARG A 331 -2.92 -17.49 7.86
C ARG A 331 -3.29 -16.03 7.62
N ALA A 332 -4.33 -15.58 8.33
CA ALA A 332 -4.80 -14.19 8.27
C ALA A 332 -3.72 -13.15 8.63
N ASP A 333 -2.82 -13.49 9.55
CA ASP A 333 -1.68 -12.67 9.99
C ASP A 333 -0.50 -12.70 8.99
N ALA A 334 -0.69 -13.25 7.79
CA ALA A 334 0.34 -13.53 6.77
C ALA A 334 1.42 -14.55 7.20
N SER A 335 1.29 -15.19 8.36
CA SER A 335 2.19 -16.27 8.79
C SER A 335 2.03 -17.50 7.90
N ILE A 336 3.15 -18.18 7.63
CA ILE A 336 3.17 -19.40 6.83
C ILE A 336 2.98 -20.59 7.76
N VAL A 337 2.09 -21.51 7.37
CA VAL A 337 1.89 -22.79 8.06
C VAL A 337 2.96 -23.77 7.59
N TYR A 338 4.16 -23.65 8.17
CA TYR A 338 5.29 -24.53 7.85
C TYR A 338 5.06 -25.97 8.33
N LEU A 339 5.68 -26.89 7.62
CA LEU A 339 5.87 -28.29 7.99
C LEU A 339 7.33 -28.53 8.34
N ASP A 340 7.56 -29.55 9.16
CA ASP A 340 8.92 -29.95 9.54
C ASP A 340 9.75 -30.26 8.29
N GLY A 341 10.93 -29.65 8.23
CA GLY A 341 11.83 -29.73 7.09
C GLY A 341 11.71 -28.58 6.09
N ASP A 342 10.70 -27.73 6.20
CA ASP A 342 10.53 -26.60 5.29
C ASP A 342 11.65 -25.58 5.43
N ARG A 343 12.08 -25.05 4.28
CA ARG A 343 12.90 -23.84 4.22
C ARG A 343 12.07 -22.62 4.64
N THR A 344 12.64 -21.81 5.53
CA THR A 344 12.06 -20.53 5.96
C THR A 344 12.65 -19.34 5.19
N ASN A 345 12.15 -18.13 5.45
CA ASN A 345 12.67 -16.89 4.86
C ASN A 345 13.87 -16.31 5.62
N THR A 346 14.23 -16.88 6.77
CA THR A 346 15.34 -16.40 7.59
C THR A 346 16.67 -16.92 7.05
N ARG A 347 17.64 -16.02 6.85
CA ARG A 347 18.99 -16.41 6.40
C ARG A 347 19.69 -17.25 7.47
N SER A 348 20.39 -18.29 7.03
CA SER A 348 21.27 -19.07 7.90
C SER A 348 22.61 -18.36 8.08
N MET A 349 23.18 -18.44 9.29
CA MET A 349 24.48 -17.81 9.64
C MET A 349 25.64 -18.81 9.72
N GLY A 350 25.48 -20.03 9.18
CA GLY A 350 26.52 -21.06 9.20
C GLY A 350 26.02 -22.50 9.13
N GLY A 351 24.84 -22.76 8.56
CA GLY A 351 24.30 -24.10 8.40
C GLY A 351 25.08 -24.96 7.38
N LYS A 352 25.06 -26.28 7.60
CA LYS A 352 25.50 -27.33 6.67
C LYS A 352 24.61 -27.38 5.41
N CYS A 353 23.37 -26.89 5.50
CA CYS A 353 22.45 -26.85 4.37
C CYS A 353 22.85 -25.75 3.37
N GLY A 354 23.21 -26.13 2.15
CA GLY A 354 23.65 -25.23 1.09
C GLY A 354 22.58 -24.29 0.52
N CYS A 355 21.33 -24.32 1.02
CA CYS A 355 20.29 -23.42 0.54
C CYS A 355 20.44 -21.98 1.07
N GLY A 356 21.19 -21.77 2.17
CA GLY A 356 21.45 -20.44 2.76
C GLY A 356 20.36 -19.90 3.68
N PHE A 357 19.36 -20.73 4.03
CA PHE A 357 18.22 -20.36 4.88
C PHE A 357 18.02 -21.37 6.02
N LYS A 358 17.34 -20.93 7.08
CA LYS A 358 16.94 -21.78 8.20
C LYS A 358 15.79 -22.70 7.81
N HIS A 359 15.62 -23.78 8.55
CA HIS A 359 14.55 -24.75 8.35
C HIS A 359 13.63 -24.81 9.57
N TYR A 360 12.34 -25.01 9.30
CA TYR A 360 11.32 -25.15 10.33
C TYR A 360 11.31 -26.57 10.88
N TRP A 361 11.22 -26.71 12.20
CA TRP A 361 11.00 -27.97 12.89
C TRP A 361 10.32 -27.72 14.24
N GLU A 362 9.21 -28.41 14.54
CA GLU A 362 8.48 -28.34 15.82
C GLU A 362 8.28 -26.91 16.37
N GLY A 363 7.90 -25.96 15.50
CA GLY A 363 7.62 -24.58 15.90
C GLY A 363 8.84 -23.67 16.01
N LYS A 364 10.04 -24.13 15.64
CA LYS A 364 11.29 -23.35 15.71
C LYS A 364 12.05 -23.38 14.40
N GLU A 365 12.91 -22.38 14.20
CA GLU A 365 13.82 -22.31 13.07
C GLU A 365 15.24 -22.73 13.46
N TYR A 366 15.82 -23.62 12.66
CA TYR A 366 17.16 -24.15 12.86
C TYR A 366 18.04 -23.89 11.64
N ASP A 367 19.32 -23.57 11.85
CA ASP A 367 20.29 -23.45 10.75
C ASP A 367 20.54 -24.78 10.03
N ASN A 368 20.28 -25.90 10.72
CA ASN A 368 20.37 -27.27 10.20
C ASN A 368 19.10 -28.04 10.54
N LEU A 369 18.71 -28.98 9.69
CA LEU A 369 17.66 -29.93 10.04
C LEU A 369 18.09 -30.72 11.29
N PRO A 370 17.20 -30.91 12.28
CA PRO A 370 17.49 -31.74 13.43
C PRO A 370 17.90 -33.16 13.00
N GLU A 371 19.03 -33.64 13.51
CA GLU A 371 19.52 -34.99 13.28
C GLU A 371 19.02 -35.88 14.43
N ALA A 372 18.28 -36.95 14.12
CA ALA A 372 17.87 -37.93 15.12
C ALA A 372 19.05 -38.90 15.37
N PHE A 373 19.60 -38.87 16.59
CA PHE A 373 20.64 -39.81 17.01
C PHE A 373 20.01 -40.93 17.82
N PRO A 374 20.04 -42.20 17.34
CA PRO A 374 19.58 -43.32 18.13
C PRO A 374 20.55 -43.53 19.32
N ILE A 375 20.06 -43.32 20.54
CA ILE A 375 20.83 -43.60 21.75
C ILE A 375 20.64 -45.08 22.07
N THR A 376 21.68 -45.86 21.85
CA THR A 376 21.69 -47.28 22.20
C THR A 376 22.26 -47.44 23.60
N LEU A 377 21.48 -47.98 24.54
CA LEU A 377 21.88 -48.20 25.92
C LEU A 377 21.99 -49.70 26.18
N GLU A 378 23.20 -50.15 26.54
CA GLU A 378 23.43 -51.53 26.94
C GLU A 378 23.40 -51.65 28.47
N TRP A 379 22.45 -52.44 28.99
CA TRP A 379 22.29 -52.68 30.43
C TRP A 379 22.24 -54.19 30.68
N ASN A 380 23.15 -54.70 31.52
CA ASN A 380 23.26 -56.14 31.84
C ASN A 380 23.25 -57.06 30.59
N GLY A 381 24.00 -56.70 29.55
CA GLY A 381 24.12 -57.49 28.32
C GLY A 381 22.86 -57.49 27.43
N ARG A 382 21.90 -56.61 27.69
CA ARG A 382 20.76 -56.34 26.80
C ARG A 382 20.85 -54.94 26.23
N VAL A 383 20.75 -54.87 24.92
CA VAL A 383 20.73 -53.61 24.17
C VAL A 383 19.29 -53.11 24.09
N VAL A 384 19.03 -51.94 24.67
CA VAL A 384 17.78 -51.18 24.49
C VAL A 384 18.07 -50.08 23.45
N ARG A 385 17.26 -50.06 22.39
CA ARG A 385 17.36 -49.08 21.29
C ARG A 385 16.28 -48.04 21.39
#